data_AF-A0A101GKK5-F1
#
_entry.id   AF-A0A101GKK5-F1
#
_cell.length_a   1.000
_cell.length_b   1.000
_cell.length_c   1.000
_cell.angle_alpha   90.00
_cell.angle_beta   90.00
_cell.angle_gamma   90.00
#
_symmetry.space_group_name_H-M   'P 1'
#
loop_
_entity.id
_entity.type
_entity.pdbx_description
1 polymer ?
#
loop_
_entity_poly.entity_id
_entity_poly.type
_entity_poly.pdbx_seq_one_letter_code
_entity_poly.pdbx_strand_id
1 'polypeptide(L)'
;FDGWRMIPEGYRVKIDAFVPQGDVLAPGITDCDPRIREGDEVLVEGPLAIATGRAMMGADEMLRSKRGIAVRVRKTQKFSG
;
A
#
# COMPACT_ATOMS: atom_id res chain seq x y z
N PHE A 1 14.72 3.09 -11.40
CA PHE A 1 13.38 3.36 -11.96
C PHE A 1 12.44 3.68 -10.81
N ASP A 2 12.09 4.96 -10.70
CA ASP A 2 11.30 5.54 -9.61
C ASP A 2 9.82 5.59 -10.02
N GLY A 3 9.26 4.45 -10.43
CA GLY A 3 7.90 4.38 -10.99
C GLY A 3 6.81 4.91 -10.05
N TRP A 4 7.09 4.98 -8.75
CA TRP A 4 6.25 5.62 -7.74
C TRP A 4 6.04 7.13 -7.96
N ARG A 5 6.92 7.83 -8.70
CA ARG A 5 6.73 9.25 -9.04
C ARG A 5 5.58 9.49 -10.02
N MET A 6 5.10 8.44 -10.70
CA MET A 6 3.97 8.53 -11.63
C MET A 6 2.61 8.30 -10.96
N ILE A 7 2.60 7.90 -9.68
CA ILE A 7 1.37 7.74 -8.92
C ILE A 7 0.90 9.15 -8.54
N PRO A 8 -0.37 9.53 -8.80
CA PRO A 8 -0.89 10.85 -8.44
C PRO A 8 -0.64 11.19 -6.96
N GLU A 9 -0.78 12.47 -6.58
CA GLU A 9 -0.66 12.90 -5.16
C GLU A 9 -1.67 12.20 -4.22
N GLY A 10 -2.66 11.49 -4.78
CA GLY A 10 -3.53 10.54 -4.08
C GLY A 10 -3.04 9.08 -4.12
N TYR A 11 -3.96 8.13 -3.95
CA TYR A 11 -3.69 6.68 -4.06
C TYR A 11 -2.60 6.19 -3.09
N ARG A 12 -2.57 6.81 -1.91
CA ARG A 12 -1.67 6.46 -0.81
C ARG A 12 -2.34 5.44 0.10
N VAL A 13 -1.58 4.41 0.46
CA VAL A 13 -1.95 3.40 1.45
C VAL A 13 -0.90 3.44 2.54
N LYS A 14 -1.29 3.79 3.77
CA LYS A 14 -0.38 3.82 4.91
C LYS A 14 -0.34 2.47 5.60
N ILE A 15 0.86 2.05 5.95
CA ILE A 15 1.11 0.83 6.73
C ILE A 15 1.84 1.15 8.03
N ASP A 16 1.74 0.23 8.99
CA ASP A 16 2.52 0.29 10.22
C ASP A 16 4.03 0.05 9.97
N ALA A 17 4.85 0.09 11.02
CA ALA A 17 6.30 0.01 10.97
C ALA A 17 6.83 -1.41 10.63
N PHE A 18 6.60 -1.85 9.39
CA PHE A 18 7.19 -3.06 8.82
C PHE A 18 7.70 -2.84 7.39
N VAL A 19 8.56 -3.74 6.91
CA VAL A 19 9.01 -3.76 5.52
C VAL A 19 8.24 -4.85 4.78
N PRO A 20 7.46 -4.53 3.73
CA PRO A 20 6.77 -5.55 2.95
C PRO A 20 7.75 -6.56 2.32
N GLN A 21 7.71 -7.82 2.77
CA GLN A 21 8.46 -8.95 2.21
C GLN A 21 7.62 -9.79 1.21
N GLY A 22 6.47 -9.27 0.83
CA GLY A 22 5.47 -9.88 -0.06
C GLY A 22 4.29 -8.93 -0.22
N ASP A 23 3.10 -9.48 -0.43
CA ASP A 23 1.86 -8.71 -0.51
C ASP A 23 1.51 -8.09 0.85
N VAL A 24 0.92 -6.88 0.83
CA VAL A 24 0.46 -6.21 2.04
C VAL A 24 -0.94 -6.70 2.37
N LEU A 25 -1.15 -7.15 3.60
CA LEU A 25 -2.44 -7.62 4.08
C LEU A 25 -3.24 -6.49 4.72
N ALA A 26 -4.57 -6.58 4.66
CA ALA A 26 -5.49 -5.60 5.24
C ALA A 26 -5.19 -5.24 6.72
N PRO A 27 -4.83 -6.20 7.61
CA PRO A 27 -4.49 -5.87 9.00
C PRO A 27 -3.30 -4.92 9.17
N GLY A 28 -2.42 -4.81 8.16
CA GLY A 28 -1.28 -3.91 8.19
C GLY A 28 -1.59 -2.49 7.71
N ILE A 29 -2.81 -2.23 7.22
CA ILE A 29 -3.23 -0.91 6.74
C ILE A 29 -3.69 -0.07 7.92
N THR A 30 -3.14 1.13 8.04
CA THR A 30 -3.49 2.10 9.09
C THR A 30 -4.37 3.23 8.57
N ASP A 31 -4.25 3.56 7.29
CA ASP A 31 -5.00 4.62 6.61
C ASP A 31 -4.89 4.42 5.08
N CYS A 32 -5.82 4.96 4.30
CA CYS A 32 -5.72 4.97 2.85
C CYS A 32 -6.60 6.05 2.20
N ASP A 33 -6.23 6.48 1.00
CA ASP A 33 -7.02 7.45 0.23
C ASP A 33 -8.42 6.87 -0.09
N PRO A 34 -9.53 7.56 0.29
CA PRO A 34 -10.89 7.04 0.13
C PRO A 34 -11.32 6.83 -1.33
N ARG A 35 -10.56 7.35 -2.30
CA ARG A 35 -10.82 7.16 -3.73
C ARG A 35 -10.35 5.81 -4.27
N ILE A 36 -9.48 5.10 -3.52
CA ILE A 36 -8.89 3.83 -3.97
C ILE A 36 -9.98 2.78 -4.20
N ARG A 37 -9.92 2.17 -5.38
CA ARG A 37 -10.72 1.02 -5.83
C ARG A 37 -9.80 -0.16 -6.11
N GLU A 38 -10.40 -1.34 -6.14
CA GLU A 38 -9.70 -2.54 -6.59
C GLU A 38 -9.18 -2.34 -8.03
N GLY A 39 -7.93 -2.76 -8.27
CA GLY A 39 -7.26 -2.62 -9.55
C GLY A 39 -6.38 -1.37 -9.67
N ASP A 40 -6.55 -0.39 -8.78
CA ASP A 40 -5.79 0.86 -8.83
C ASP A 40 -4.31 0.66 -8.51
N GLU A 41 -3.49 1.50 -9.15
CA GLU A 41 -2.08 1.62 -8.84
C GLU A 41 -1.88 2.50 -7.61
N VAL A 42 -1.23 1.95 -6.59
CA VAL A 42 -1.10 2.59 -5.28
C VAL A 42 0.36 2.70 -4.83
N LEU A 43 0.62 3.74 -4.06
CA LEU A 43 1.84 3.85 -3.27
C LEU A 43 1.55 3.45 -1.84
N VAL A 44 2.29 2.46 -1.36
CA VAL A 44 2.32 2.07 0.03
C VAL A 44 3.40 2.86 0.74
N GLU A 45 3.05 3.54 1.82
CA GLU A 45 3.94 4.36 2.63
C GLU A 45 3.96 3.86 4.07
N GLY A 46 5.15 3.58 4.59
CA GLY A 46 5.34 3.20 5.98
C GLY A 46 6.59 3.84 6.56
N PRO A 47 6.76 3.82 7.89
CA PRO A 47 7.93 4.38 8.55
C PRO A 47 9.26 3.73 8.14
N LEU A 48 9.24 2.46 7.71
CA LEU A 48 10.44 1.67 7.41
C LEU A 48 10.68 1.44 5.92
N ALA A 49 9.68 1.71 5.07
CA ALA A 49 9.74 1.42 3.65
C ALA A 49 8.65 2.17 2.86
N ILE A 50 8.89 2.30 1.57
CA ILE A 50 7.84 2.55 0.57
C ILE A 50 7.71 1.35 -0.36
N ALA A 51 6.53 1.13 -0.90
CA ALA A 51 6.31 0.12 -1.93
C ALA A 51 5.28 0.58 -2.95
N THR A 52 5.28 -0.02 -4.14
CA THR A 52 4.23 0.16 -5.14
C THR A 52 3.56 -1.16 -5.45
N GLY A 53 2.27 -1.11 -5.76
CA GLY A 53 1.50 -2.29 -6.09
C GLY A 53 0.11 -1.95 -6.59
N ARG A 54 -0.67 -3.02 -6.81
CA ARG A 54 -2.07 -2.94 -7.21
C ARG A 54 -2.97 -3.15 -6.00
N ALA A 55 -3.95 -2.27 -5.81
CA ALA A 55 -4.99 -2.46 -4.82
C ALA A 55 -5.83 -3.70 -5.17
N MET A 56 -6.06 -4.56 -4.19
CA MET A 56 -6.87 -5.79 -4.32
C MET A 56 -8.22 -5.68 -3.61
N MET A 57 -8.52 -4.50 -3.08
CA MET A 57 -9.77 -4.15 -2.39
C MET A 57 -9.92 -2.62 -2.39
N GLY A 58 -11.13 -2.12 -2.15
CA GLY A 58 -11.37 -0.68 -2.00
C GLY A 58 -10.94 -0.15 -0.63
N ALA A 59 -10.79 1.17 -0.50
CA ALA A 59 -10.34 1.85 0.72
C ALA A 59 -11.13 1.42 1.99
N ASP A 60 -12.45 1.42 1.87
CA ASP A 60 -13.38 1.09 2.95
C ASP A 60 -13.24 -0.37 3.43
N GLU A 61 -12.89 -1.28 2.52
CA GLU A 61 -12.60 -2.68 2.83
C GLU A 61 -11.20 -2.84 3.43
N MET A 62 -10.19 -2.13 2.91
CA MET A 62 -8.82 -2.12 3.47
C MET A 62 -8.84 -1.79 4.96
N LEU A 63 -9.61 -0.78 5.37
CA LEU A 63 -9.63 -0.29 6.75
C LEU A 63 -10.42 -1.18 7.73
N ARG A 64 -11.38 -1.97 7.25
CA ARG A 64 -12.23 -2.80 8.13
C ARG A 64 -11.84 -4.28 8.16
N SER A 65 -11.18 -4.76 7.12
CA SER A 65 -10.87 -6.18 6.97
C SER A 65 -9.73 -6.62 7.88
N LYS A 66 -9.97 -7.70 8.64
CA LYS A 66 -8.97 -8.34 9.51
C LYS A 66 -8.15 -9.44 8.81
N ARG A 67 -8.33 -9.61 7.51
CA ARG A 67 -7.66 -10.61 6.67
C ARG A 67 -7.75 -10.20 5.20
N GLY A 68 -6.99 -10.90 4.35
CA GLY A 68 -6.99 -10.68 2.90
C GLY A 68 -5.85 -9.77 2.44
N ILE A 69 -5.52 -9.86 1.16
CA ILE A 69 -4.48 -9.06 0.53
C ILE A 69 -5.07 -7.69 0.21
N ALA A 70 -4.51 -6.62 0.77
CA ALA A 70 -4.91 -5.25 0.46
C ALA A 70 -4.18 -4.73 -0.79
N VAL A 71 -2.88 -4.99 -0.88
CA VAL A 71 -2.05 -4.56 -2.02
C VAL A 71 -1.19 -5.70 -2.49
N ARG A 72 -1.29 -6.03 -3.78
CA ARG A 72 -0.33 -6.90 -4.46
C ARG A 72 0.92 -6.12 -4.78
N VAL A 73 1.99 -6.34 -4.00
CA VAL A 73 3.21 -5.54 -4.07
C VAL A 73 4.06 -5.99 -5.25
N ARG A 74 4.64 -5.02 -5.98
CA ARG A 74 5.58 -5.31 -7.08
C ARG A 74 6.99 -4.89 -6.77
N LYS A 75 7.17 -3.79 -6.03
CA LYS A 75 8.50 -3.30 -5.67
C LYS A 75 8.46 -2.62 -4.32
N THR A 76 9.44 -2.96 -3.49
CA THR A 76 9.65 -2.38 -2.17
C THR A 76 11.00 -1.68 -2.14
N GLN A 77 11.07 -0.53 -1.49
CA GLN A 77 12.29 0.14 -1.09
C GLN A 77 12.27 0.31 0.43
N LYS A 78 13.18 -0.37 1.10
CA LYS A 78 13.43 -0.17 2.54
C LYS A 78 14.24 1.12 2.73
N PHE A 79 13.95 1.86 3.78
CA PHE A 79 14.83 2.94 4.22
C PHE A 79 16.04 2.36 4.96
N SER A 80 17.23 2.66 4.46
CA SER A 80 18.46 2.46 5.23
C SER A 80 18.46 3.49 6.36
N GLY A 81 18.63 3.04 7.59
CA GLY A 81 19.07 3.94 8.67
C GLY A 81 20.45 4.48 8.38
#